data_AF-A0A3A8RT81-F1
#
_entry.id   AF-A0A3A8RT81-F1
#
_cell.length_a   1.000
_cell.length_b   1.000
_cell.length_c   1.000
_cell.angle_alpha   90.00
_cell.angle_beta   90.00
_cell.angle_gamma   90.00
#
_symmetry.space_group_name_H-M   'P 1'
#
loop_
_entity.id
_entity.type
_entity.pdbx_description
1 polymer ?
#
loop_
_entity_poly.entity_id
_entity_poly.type
_entity_poly.pdbx_seq_one_letter_code
_entity_poly.pdbx_strand_id
1 'polypeptide(L)'
;MPTFRRALALVLLATGCSHMSFDKASELDTVQAYQDFLRENPEDPEALTAQGRIEGLEFDEAKRLHSVIAYKRFLETYPDAPQLQRAKSLLEGLRFNAAKEADTEAGWRQFLAEHPDGTHRDEARTRLQAAQERDVQSTTDLKRVSQLLQGEAAGARREELERKLDDESFAQAKDAGQLFAYLRDFPAGAHREEVRVKLLELEVEGLLVSGLVDEAEAKVKVHPLGPKLTGFPARLARAREEQGALSRTEPAVRAMQAGHYLRDLEDLKRALVAPDPLDRWQAAEELGQHVSVRAVDPLLEALRTARNPLIRQNALSSLRSVLSALPAPVAGYEIAVRLESLRERASSPELYITVATLLDLNGQLEQAASQYQRVYESGGTDPVVLWRWVQLREQRRQAFSAAVAARQLAVWAQTTAREELVSAEGGVPLASARQLCAAVVDARFAAQAIARVRNEKTEFPEDMDTFERTAQDAVRLAEAKLADAELLLRQQHPGVRTCADQQVAERLSQGVKERTQALQQASSAKLPKPVGTLLLELARERDPSPEVRAAAASRLAGSTPP
;
A
#
# COMPACT_ATOMS: atom_id res chain seq x y z
N MET A 1 21.13 -57.80 -107.70
CA MET A 1 22.44 -57.14 -107.88
C MET A 1 22.23 -55.63 -107.83
N PRO A 2 23.11 -54.76 -107.27
CA PRO A 2 24.35 -54.93 -106.49
C PRO A 2 24.19 -54.37 -105.04
N THR A 3 24.86 -54.83 -103.95
CA THR A 3 26.27 -54.79 -103.46
C THR A 3 26.78 -53.45 -102.88
N PHE A 4 27.64 -53.59 -101.84
CA PHE A 4 28.54 -52.60 -101.17
C PHE A 4 27.92 -51.77 -100.02
N ARG A 5 28.56 -51.45 -98.87
CA ARG A 5 29.90 -51.68 -98.26
C ARG A 5 29.80 -51.26 -96.76
N ARG A 6 30.23 -52.08 -95.78
CA ARG A 6 31.42 -51.88 -94.89
C ARG A 6 31.44 -50.54 -94.11
N ALA A 7 31.24 -50.50 -92.78
CA ALA A 7 32.08 -51.00 -91.67
C ALA A 7 33.37 -50.19 -91.42
N LEU A 8 33.41 -49.47 -90.29
CA LEU A 8 34.53 -49.13 -89.36
C LEU A 8 34.09 -47.90 -88.53
N ALA A 9 34.31 -47.71 -87.22
CA ALA A 9 34.77 -48.49 -86.07
C ALA A 9 34.38 -47.63 -84.82
N LEU A 10 33.82 -48.16 -83.73
CA LEU A 10 34.48 -48.92 -82.66
C LEU A 10 35.55 -48.10 -81.90
N VAL A 11 35.15 -47.46 -80.79
CA VAL A 11 35.95 -47.40 -79.55
C VAL A 11 34.99 -47.49 -78.36
N LEU A 12 35.30 -48.45 -77.48
CA LEU A 12 34.62 -48.82 -76.24
C LEU A 12 34.52 -47.67 -75.23
N LEU A 13 33.48 -47.70 -74.40
CA LEU A 13 33.59 -47.42 -72.97
C LEU A 13 32.61 -48.31 -72.20
N ALA A 14 33.19 -49.22 -71.43
CA ALA A 14 32.52 -50.10 -70.49
C ALA A 14 31.99 -49.30 -69.30
N THR A 15 30.71 -49.47 -68.97
CA THR A 15 30.22 -49.26 -67.61
C THR A 15 29.90 -50.64 -67.06
N GLY A 16 30.90 -51.27 -66.45
CA GLY A 16 30.64 -52.41 -65.59
C GLY A 16 29.87 -51.92 -64.37
N CYS A 17 28.71 -52.51 -64.10
CA CYS A 17 28.12 -52.49 -62.77
C CYS A 17 29.18 -53.07 -61.83
N SER A 18 29.92 -52.20 -61.17
CA SER A 18 30.94 -52.57 -60.21
C SER A 18 30.20 -52.97 -58.96
N HIS A 19 29.82 -54.26 -58.87
CA HIS A 19 29.25 -54.82 -57.65
C HIS A 19 30.19 -54.46 -56.49
N MET A 20 29.64 -53.76 -55.49
CA MET A 20 30.40 -53.37 -54.32
C MET A 20 30.68 -54.65 -53.52
N SER A 21 31.97 -55.02 -53.40
CA SER A 21 32.41 -56.12 -52.54
C SER A 21 32.86 -55.56 -51.19
N PHE A 22 32.89 -56.40 -50.16
CA PHE A 22 33.36 -56.01 -48.84
C PHE A 22 34.80 -55.45 -48.87
N ASP A 23 35.69 -56.04 -49.68
CA ASP A 23 37.07 -55.57 -49.85
C ASP A 23 37.12 -54.14 -50.41
N LYS A 24 36.31 -53.84 -51.44
CA LYS A 24 36.22 -52.48 -52.02
C LYS A 24 35.62 -51.48 -51.05
N ALA A 25 34.58 -51.88 -50.31
CA ALA A 25 34.00 -51.04 -49.27
C ALA A 25 35.02 -50.76 -48.15
N SER A 26 35.85 -51.75 -47.81
CA SER A 26 36.91 -51.64 -46.82
C SER A 26 38.13 -50.84 -47.29
N GLU A 27 38.45 -50.84 -48.59
CA GLU A 27 39.45 -49.94 -49.17
C GLU A 27 39.00 -48.47 -49.14
N LEU A 28 37.71 -48.22 -49.37
CA LEU A 28 37.14 -46.86 -49.36
C LEU A 28 36.88 -46.34 -47.93
N ASP A 29 36.52 -47.22 -47.00
CA ASP A 29 36.26 -46.94 -45.58
C ASP A 29 35.33 -45.74 -45.33
N THR A 30 34.23 -45.66 -46.10
CA THR A 30 33.20 -44.61 -45.93
C THR A 30 31.85 -45.21 -45.62
N VAL A 31 31.02 -44.48 -44.88
CA VAL A 31 29.63 -44.87 -44.58
C VAL A 31 28.86 -45.20 -45.86
N GLN A 32 29.01 -44.37 -46.91
CA GLN A 32 28.34 -44.58 -48.19
C GLN A 32 28.78 -45.88 -48.88
N ALA A 33 30.08 -46.19 -48.89
CA ALA A 33 30.59 -47.41 -49.51
C ALA A 33 30.09 -48.68 -48.81
N TYR A 34 30.03 -48.67 -47.47
CA TYR A 34 29.47 -49.79 -46.70
C TYR A 34 27.94 -49.87 -46.82
N GLN A 35 27.22 -48.75 -46.91
CA GLN A 35 25.77 -48.74 -47.17
C GLN A 35 25.42 -49.27 -48.56
N ASP A 36 26.22 -48.94 -49.57
CA ASP A 36 26.06 -49.46 -50.93
C ASP A 36 26.37 -50.97 -50.96
N PHE A 37 27.40 -51.43 -50.24
CA PHE A 37 27.68 -52.86 -50.05
C PHE A 37 26.50 -53.61 -49.38
N LEU A 38 25.94 -53.08 -48.29
CA LEU A 38 24.82 -53.71 -47.58
C LEU A 38 23.53 -53.71 -48.41
N ARG A 39 23.30 -52.69 -49.24
CA ARG A 39 22.14 -52.62 -50.15
C ARG A 39 22.22 -53.65 -51.26
N GLU A 40 23.43 -53.88 -51.79
CA GLU A 40 23.69 -54.82 -52.88
C GLU A 40 23.87 -56.28 -52.39
N ASN A 41 24.28 -56.48 -51.13
CA ASN A 41 24.61 -57.80 -50.56
C ASN A 41 24.00 -58.01 -49.15
N PRO A 42 22.67 -58.10 -49.01
CA PRO A 42 21.99 -58.12 -47.71
C PRO A 42 22.19 -59.42 -46.90
N GLU A 43 22.54 -60.54 -47.55
CA GLU A 43 22.76 -61.85 -46.89
C GLU A 43 24.25 -62.23 -46.79
N ASP A 44 25.15 -61.29 -47.08
CA ASP A 44 26.59 -61.56 -47.08
C ASP A 44 27.10 -61.88 -45.66
N PRO A 45 28.00 -62.87 -45.50
CA PRO A 45 28.62 -63.17 -44.21
C PRO A 45 29.28 -61.95 -43.53
N GLU A 46 29.77 -60.98 -44.31
CA GLU A 46 30.40 -59.75 -43.83
C GLU A 46 29.42 -58.60 -43.59
N ALA A 47 28.11 -58.80 -43.76
CA ALA A 47 27.10 -57.76 -43.54
C ALA A 47 27.14 -57.20 -42.10
N LEU A 48 27.32 -58.07 -41.10
CA LEU A 48 27.46 -57.64 -39.70
C LEU A 48 28.76 -56.85 -39.47
N THR A 49 29.85 -57.24 -40.13
CA THR A 49 31.13 -56.52 -40.07
C THR A 49 31.01 -55.13 -40.70
N ALA A 50 30.39 -55.03 -41.87
CA ALA A 50 30.14 -53.77 -42.57
C ALA A 50 29.22 -52.83 -41.76
N GLN A 51 28.18 -53.37 -41.12
CA GLN A 51 27.32 -52.62 -40.22
C GLN A 51 28.09 -52.07 -39.02
N GLY A 52 28.93 -52.89 -38.37
CA GLY A 52 29.80 -52.44 -37.27
C GLY A 52 30.82 -51.36 -37.70
N ARG A 53 31.29 -51.39 -38.96
CA ARG A 53 32.14 -50.32 -39.53
C ARG A 53 31.37 -49.02 -39.74
N ILE A 54 30.14 -49.07 -40.25
CA ILE A 54 29.27 -47.89 -40.35
C ILE A 54 29.06 -47.26 -38.97
N GLU A 55 28.70 -48.06 -37.97
CA GLU A 55 28.52 -47.59 -36.58
C GLU A 55 29.80 -46.95 -36.02
N GLY A 56 30.96 -47.55 -36.29
CA GLY A 56 32.26 -46.98 -35.90
C GLY A 56 32.56 -45.63 -36.56
N LEU A 57 32.34 -45.52 -37.87
CA LEU A 57 32.58 -44.28 -38.64
C LEU A 57 31.62 -43.16 -38.23
N GLU A 58 30.33 -43.47 -38.03
CA GLU A 58 29.33 -42.51 -37.54
C GLU A 58 29.63 -42.06 -36.11
N PHE A 59 30.13 -42.96 -35.26
CA PHE A 59 30.58 -42.60 -33.92
C PHE A 59 31.83 -41.70 -33.95
N ASP A 60 32.78 -41.98 -34.84
CA ASP A 60 33.98 -41.15 -35.02
C ASP A 60 33.63 -39.75 -35.56
N GLU A 61 32.64 -39.65 -36.45
CA GLU A 61 32.09 -38.38 -36.90
C GLU A 61 31.40 -37.63 -35.77
N ALA A 62 30.59 -38.32 -34.95
CA ALA A 62 29.99 -37.73 -33.77
C ALA A 62 31.04 -37.23 -32.75
N LYS A 63 32.15 -37.96 -32.59
CA LYS A 63 33.31 -37.52 -31.82
C LYS A 63 33.99 -36.29 -32.40
N ARG A 64 34.13 -36.22 -33.71
CA ARG A 64 34.75 -35.08 -34.40
C ARG A 64 33.90 -33.82 -34.24
N LEU A 65 32.58 -33.94 -34.35
CA LEU A 65 31.63 -32.84 -34.17
C LEU A 65 31.46 -32.43 -32.71
N HIS A 66 31.61 -33.38 -31.78
CA HIS A 66 31.57 -33.19 -30.33
C HIS A 66 30.43 -32.28 -29.83
N SER A 67 29.21 -32.56 -30.28
CA SER A 67 28.02 -31.77 -29.94
C SER A 67 26.88 -32.64 -29.42
N VAL A 68 26.01 -32.04 -28.61
CA VAL A 68 24.80 -32.70 -28.08
C VAL A 68 23.97 -33.31 -29.22
N ILE A 69 23.79 -32.57 -30.32
CA ILE A 69 22.99 -33.01 -31.47
C ILE A 69 23.63 -34.23 -32.14
N ALA A 70 24.95 -34.21 -32.36
CA ALA A 70 25.65 -35.30 -33.02
C ALA A 70 25.57 -36.62 -32.23
N TYR A 71 25.78 -36.57 -30.91
CA TYR A 71 25.66 -37.77 -30.07
C TYR A 71 24.20 -38.21 -29.87
N LYS A 72 23.23 -37.30 -29.76
CA LYS A 72 21.80 -37.68 -29.71
C LYS A 72 21.39 -38.42 -30.98
N ARG A 73 21.75 -37.89 -32.15
CA ARG A 73 21.48 -38.54 -33.44
C ARG A 73 22.10 -39.94 -33.52
N PHE A 74 23.35 -40.09 -33.09
CA PHE A 74 24.01 -41.40 -33.05
C PHE A 74 23.25 -42.39 -32.16
N LEU A 75 22.88 -41.98 -30.94
CA LEU A 75 22.16 -42.83 -29.98
C LEU A 75 20.74 -43.20 -30.44
N GLU A 76 20.06 -42.33 -31.17
CA GLU A 76 18.75 -42.59 -31.77
C GLU A 76 18.83 -43.53 -32.98
N THR A 77 19.90 -43.40 -33.78
CA THR A 77 20.08 -44.17 -35.02
C THR A 77 20.64 -45.57 -34.75
N TYR A 78 21.49 -45.73 -33.73
CA TYR A 78 22.22 -46.96 -33.41
C TYR A 78 22.07 -47.38 -31.94
N PRO A 79 20.88 -47.85 -31.50
CA PRO A 79 20.59 -48.18 -30.11
C PRO A 79 21.34 -49.41 -29.57
N ASP A 80 21.85 -50.27 -30.46
CA ASP A 80 22.53 -51.53 -30.10
C ASP A 80 24.04 -51.52 -30.44
N ALA A 81 24.58 -50.38 -30.87
CA ALA A 81 25.99 -50.28 -31.27
C ALA A 81 26.94 -50.56 -30.09
N PRO A 82 28.11 -51.19 -30.32
CA PRO A 82 29.12 -51.41 -29.28
C PRO A 82 29.58 -50.12 -28.57
N GLN A 83 29.52 -48.99 -29.27
CA GLN A 83 29.94 -47.66 -28.80
C GLN A 83 28.86 -46.94 -27.97
N LEU A 84 27.67 -47.52 -27.79
CA LEU A 84 26.52 -46.89 -27.12
C LEU A 84 26.89 -46.27 -25.76
N GLN A 85 27.56 -47.04 -24.89
CA GLN A 85 27.94 -46.57 -23.55
C GLN A 85 28.93 -45.41 -23.60
N ARG A 86 29.84 -45.44 -24.59
CA ARG A 86 30.82 -44.36 -24.80
C ARG A 86 30.15 -43.10 -25.31
N ALA A 87 29.22 -43.21 -26.26
CA ALA A 87 28.42 -42.08 -26.75
C ALA A 87 27.55 -41.47 -25.66
N LYS A 88 26.89 -42.29 -24.83
CA LYS A 88 26.14 -41.83 -23.65
C LYS A 88 27.02 -41.05 -22.66
N SER A 89 28.21 -41.56 -22.36
CA SER A 89 29.16 -40.88 -21.46
C SER A 89 29.63 -39.53 -22.00
N LEU A 90 29.91 -39.44 -23.31
CA LEU A 90 30.34 -38.19 -23.95
C LEU A 90 29.20 -37.15 -24.00
N LEU A 91 27.97 -37.59 -24.28
CA LEU A 91 26.78 -36.74 -24.24
C LEU A 91 26.52 -36.21 -22.82
N GLU A 92 26.60 -37.08 -21.80
CA GLU A 92 26.45 -36.69 -20.40
C GLU A 92 27.48 -35.61 -20.01
N GLY A 93 28.75 -35.79 -20.37
CA GLY A 93 29.81 -34.82 -20.10
C GLY A 93 29.54 -33.45 -20.75
N LEU A 94 29.04 -33.41 -21.99
CA LEU A 94 28.64 -32.17 -22.65
C LEU A 94 27.47 -31.49 -21.93
N ARG A 95 26.45 -32.25 -21.53
CA ARG A 95 25.30 -31.72 -20.79
C ARG A 95 25.68 -31.21 -19.41
N PHE A 96 26.57 -31.93 -18.72
CA PHE A 96 27.10 -31.51 -17.43
C PHE A 96 27.89 -30.20 -17.55
N ASN A 97 28.75 -30.07 -18.55
CA ASN A 97 29.49 -28.83 -18.81
C ASN A 97 28.55 -27.66 -19.14
N ALA A 98 27.53 -27.89 -19.97
CA ALA A 98 26.52 -26.85 -20.26
C ALA A 98 25.76 -26.43 -19.00
N ALA A 99 25.39 -27.37 -18.12
CA ALA A 99 24.76 -27.06 -16.84
C ALA A 99 25.72 -26.31 -15.90
N LYS A 100 27.02 -26.65 -15.93
CA LYS A 100 28.09 -25.96 -15.19
C LYS A 100 28.35 -24.53 -15.68
N GLU A 101 28.24 -24.29 -16.98
CA GLU A 101 28.39 -22.95 -17.56
C GLU A 101 27.19 -22.06 -17.25
N ALA A 102 25.97 -22.60 -17.35
CA ALA A 102 24.76 -21.88 -16.99
C ALA A 102 24.69 -21.62 -15.47
N ASP A 103 25.07 -22.62 -14.67
CA ASP A 103 25.13 -22.60 -13.21
C ASP A 103 23.85 -22.09 -12.52
N THR A 104 22.69 -22.38 -13.13
CA THR A 104 21.37 -22.00 -12.63
C THR A 104 20.60 -23.21 -12.12
N GLU A 105 19.64 -22.98 -11.23
CA GLU A 105 18.72 -24.02 -10.77
C GLU A 105 18.03 -24.75 -11.95
N ALA A 106 17.59 -24.01 -12.97
CA ALA A 106 16.95 -24.57 -14.15
C ALA A 106 17.90 -25.48 -14.94
N GLY A 107 19.15 -25.05 -15.17
CA GLY A 107 20.16 -25.84 -15.88
C GLY A 107 20.50 -27.15 -15.16
N TRP A 108 20.69 -27.10 -13.83
CA TRP A 108 20.97 -28.30 -13.04
C TRP A 108 19.78 -29.25 -12.92
N ARG A 109 18.54 -28.73 -12.79
CA ARG A 109 17.32 -29.55 -12.83
C ARG A 109 17.15 -30.27 -14.16
N GLN A 110 17.39 -29.56 -15.26
CA GLN A 110 17.31 -30.17 -16.60
C GLN A 110 18.33 -31.30 -16.75
N PHE A 111 19.58 -31.10 -16.31
CA PHE A 111 20.60 -32.15 -16.36
C PHE A 111 20.18 -33.40 -15.57
N LEU A 112 19.70 -33.23 -14.34
CA LEU A 112 19.27 -34.34 -13.48
C LEU A 112 18.02 -35.07 -14.01
N ALA A 113 17.15 -34.37 -14.75
CA ALA A 113 16.00 -34.98 -15.41
C ALA A 113 16.41 -35.78 -16.67
N GLU A 114 17.38 -35.29 -17.46
CA GLU A 114 17.91 -35.98 -18.64
C GLU A 114 18.85 -37.16 -18.27
N HIS A 115 19.54 -37.09 -17.12
CA HIS A 115 20.54 -38.07 -16.68
C HIS A 115 20.38 -38.50 -15.20
N PRO A 116 19.27 -39.18 -14.83
CA PRO A 116 18.97 -39.51 -13.44
C PRO A 116 19.96 -40.49 -12.79
N ASP A 117 20.61 -41.36 -13.57
CA ASP A 117 21.57 -42.37 -13.11
C ASP A 117 22.99 -42.14 -13.66
N GLY A 118 23.30 -40.90 -14.07
CA GLY A 118 24.59 -40.53 -14.66
C GLY A 118 25.76 -40.52 -13.67
N THR A 119 26.97 -40.60 -14.20
CA THR A 119 28.23 -40.51 -13.42
C THR A 119 28.40 -39.18 -12.68
N HIS A 120 27.83 -38.09 -13.21
CA HIS A 120 27.88 -36.76 -12.60
C HIS A 120 26.66 -36.46 -11.70
N ARG A 121 25.79 -37.42 -11.43
CA ARG A 121 24.53 -37.19 -10.68
C ARG A 121 24.75 -36.53 -9.32
N ASP A 122 25.67 -37.07 -8.53
CA ASP A 122 25.88 -36.58 -7.15
C ASP A 122 26.58 -35.20 -7.13
N GLU A 123 27.47 -34.93 -8.09
CA GLU A 123 28.06 -33.60 -8.28
C GLU A 123 27.00 -32.59 -8.74
N ALA A 124 26.17 -32.95 -9.73
CA ALA A 124 25.09 -32.10 -10.22
C ALA A 124 24.04 -31.81 -9.14
N ARG A 125 23.74 -32.77 -8.25
CA ARG A 125 22.88 -32.55 -7.08
C ARG A 125 23.49 -31.54 -6.12
N THR A 126 24.79 -31.65 -5.84
CA THR A 126 25.52 -30.68 -4.99
C THR A 126 25.50 -29.28 -5.61
N ARG A 127 25.70 -29.19 -6.93
CA ARG A 127 25.66 -27.90 -7.65
C ARG A 127 24.27 -27.30 -7.77
N LEU A 128 23.25 -28.14 -7.96
CA LEU A 128 21.85 -27.71 -7.88
C LEU A 128 21.57 -27.07 -6.53
N GLN A 129 21.99 -27.72 -5.44
CA GLN A 129 21.82 -27.19 -4.09
C GLN A 129 22.55 -25.84 -3.93
N ALA A 130 23.81 -25.73 -4.36
CA ALA A 130 24.56 -24.47 -4.29
C ALA A 130 23.97 -23.35 -5.17
N ALA A 131 23.39 -23.68 -6.33
CA ALA A 131 22.69 -22.72 -7.18
C ALA A 131 21.38 -22.24 -6.53
N GLN A 132 20.65 -23.15 -5.87
CA GLN A 132 19.45 -22.84 -5.11
C GLN A 132 19.75 -21.97 -3.89
N GLU A 133 20.79 -22.29 -3.12
CA GLU A 133 21.24 -21.47 -1.98
C GLU A 133 21.62 -20.05 -2.41
N ARG A 134 22.33 -19.88 -3.54
CA ARG A 134 22.61 -18.55 -4.10
C ARG A 134 21.36 -17.81 -4.56
N ASP A 135 20.42 -18.50 -5.21
CA ASP A 135 19.16 -17.90 -5.65
C ASP A 135 18.35 -17.41 -4.44
N VAL A 136 18.26 -18.24 -3.40
CA VAL A 136 17.65 -17.88 -2.12
C VAL A 136 18.37 -16.69 -1.51
N GLN A 137 19.70 -16.69 -1.37
CA GLN A 137 20.43 -15.57 -0.77
C GLN A 137 20.24 -14.26 -1.54
N SER A 138 20.22 -14.31 -2.88
CA SER A 138 20.13 -13.12 -3.71
C SER A 138 18.72 -12.54 -3.86
N THR A 139 17.66 -13.32 -3.63
CA THR A 139 16.30 -12.83 -3.82
C THR A 139 15.83 -11.97 -2.65
N THR A 140 15.24 -10.81 -2.93
CA THR A 140 14.54 -9.97 -1.95
C THR A 140 13.02 -10.01 -2.15
N ASP A 141 12.54 -10.86 -3.07
CA ASP A 141 11.12 -10.97 -3.40
C ASP A 141 10.43 -11.94 -2.44
N LEU A 142 9.66 -11.40 -1.50
CA LEU A 142 8.89 -12.17 -0.51
C LEU A 142 7.96 -13.20 -1.17
N LYS A 143 7.39 -12.90 -2.35
CA LYS A 143 6.50 -13.84 -3.05
C LYS A 143 7.28 -15.05 -3.53
N ARG A 144 8.47 -14.83 -4.07
CA ARG A 144 9.36 -15.91 -4.52
C ARG A 144 9.80 -16.77 -3.35
N VAL A 145 10.23 -16.16 -2.24
CA VAL A 145 10.59 -16.91 -1.01
C VAL A 145 9.39 -17.73 -0.49
N SER A 146 8.19 -17.14 -0.47
CA SER A 146 6.96 -17.83 -0.06
C SER A 146 6.59 -19.00 -0.98
N GLN A 147 6.76 -18.85 -2.29
CA GLN A 147 6.53 -19.93 -3.27
C GLN A 147 7.52 -21.09 -3.08
N LEU A 148 8.80 -20.78 -2.89
CA LEU A 148 9.82 -21.79 -2.58
C LEU A 148 9.46 -22.54 -1.29
N LEU A 149 9.00 -21.83 -0.26
CA LEU A 149 8.62 -22.43 1.01
C LEU A 149 7.42 -23.39 0.92
N GLN A 150 6.48 -23.16 -0.01
CA GLN A 150 5.30 -24.03 -0.19
C GLN A 150 5.66 -25.41 -0.77
N GLY A 151 6.73 -25.52 -1.56
CA GLY A 151 7.17 -26.77 -2.18
C GLY A 151 8.20 -27.56 -1.36
N GLU A 152 8.73 -26.98 -0.29
CA GLU A 152 9.82 -27.56 0.50
C GLU A 152 9.31 -28.33 1.73
N ALA A 153 9.77 -29.58 1.85
CA ALA A 153 9.51 -30.43 3.00
C ALA A 153 10.27 -29.94 4.25
N ALA A 154 9.84 -30.37 5.44
CA ALA A 154 10.51 -30.03 6.69
C ALA A 154 11.98 -30.45 6.67
N GLY A 155 12.87 -29.51 7.01
CA GLY A 155 14.32 -29.70 7.00
C GLY A 155 15.08 -28.37 7.05
N ALA A 156 16.41 -28.44 7.05
CA ALA A 156 17.29 -27.28 7.22
C ALA A 156 17.05 -26.16 6.18
N ARG A 157 16.74 -26.53 4.94
CA ARG A 157 16.42 -25.57 3.87
C ARG A 157 15.13 -24.81 4.12
N ARG A 158 14.12 -25.49 4.66
CA ARG A 158 12.85 -24.86 5.03
C ARG A 158 13.08 -23.81 6.12
N GLU A 159 13.87 -24.15 7.13
CA GLU A 159 14.25 -23.21 8.21
C GLU A 159 15.08 -22.02 7.70
N GLU A 160 15.93 -22.22 6.69
CA GLU A 160 16.65 -21.12 6.02
C GLU A 160 15.70 -20.19 5.27
N LEU A 161 14.76 -20.74 4.50
CA LEU A 161 13.73 -19.98 3.80
C LEU A 161 12.81 -19.22 4.76
N GLU A 162 12.41 -19.84 5.88
CA GLU A 162 11.60 -19.21 6.93
C GLU A 162 12.35 -18.05 7.59
N ARG A 163 13.63 -18.23 7.95
CA ARG A 163 14.48 -17.15 8.47
C ARG A 163 14.64 -16.03 7.46
N LYS A 164 14.91 -16.34 6.20
CA LYS A 164 15.03 -15.32 5.17
C LYS A 164 13.72 -14.56 4.97
N LEU A 165 12.59 -15.26 4.98
CA LEU A 165 11.28 -14.61 4.86
C LEU A 165 11.03 -13.67 6.04
N ASP A 166 11.41 -14.07 7.25
CA ASP A 166 11.36 -13.24 8.46
C ASP A 166 12.23 -11.98 8.31
N ASP A 167 13.53 -12.16 8.00
CA ASP A 167 14.50 -11.06 7.83
C ASP A 167 14.04 -10.05 6.75
N GLU A 168 13.62 -10.54 5.58
CA GLU A 168 13.14 -9.71 4.47
C GLU A 168 11.82 -9.01 4.81
N SER A 169 10.90 -9.69 5.52
CA SER A 169 9.63 -9.09 5.94
C SER A 169 9.86 -7.95 6.93
N PHE A 170 10.82 -8.12 7.86
CA PHE A 170 11.24 -7.05 8.76
C PHE A 170 11.94 -5.91 8.01
N ALA A 171 12.83 -6.22 7.07
CA ALA A 171 13.54 -5.21 6.29
C ALA A 171 12.59 -4.34 5.44
N GLN A 172 11.49 -4.93 4.95
CA GLN A 172 10.46 -4.21 4.19
C GLN A 172 9.48 -3.43 5.07
N ALA A 173 9.43 -3.69 6.38
CA ALA A 173 8.55 -3.00 7.32
C ALA A 173 9.09 -1.61 7.70
N LYS A 174 8.68 -0.61 6.91
CA LYS A 174 9.10 0.81 7.03
C LYS A 174 8.14 1.65 7.86
N ASP A 175 6.86 1.32 7.86
CA ASP A 175 5.83 2.04 8.60
C ASP A 175 5.20 1.19 9.72
N ALA A 176 4.47 1.84 10.62
CA ALA A 176 3.85 1.18 11.76
C ALA A 176 2.85 0.09 11.35
N GLY A 177 2.10 0.28 10.26
CA GLY A 177 1.17 -0.72 9.75
C GLY A 177 1.86 -1.99 9.30
N GLN A 178 3.01 -1.85 8.62
CA GLN A 178 3.85 -2.97 8.21
C GLN A 178 4.53 -3.65 9.41
N LEU A 179 4.93 -2.88 10.43
CA LEU A 179 5.47 -3.42 11.68
C LEU A 179 4.43 -4.27 12.44
N PHE A 180 3.17 -3.81 12.53
CA PHE A 180 2.08 -4.61 13.08
C PHE A 180 1.79 -5.85 12.21
N ALA A 181 1.83 -5.71 10.88
CA ALA A 181 1.68 -6.84 9.97
C ALA A 181 2.76 -7.91 10.20
N TYR A 182 4.02 -7.51 10.36
CA TYR A 182 5.12 -8.41 10.70
C TYR A 182 4.85 -9.15 12.03
N LEU A 183 4.42 -8.46 13.09
CA LEU A 183 4.14 -9.12 14.38
C LEU A 183 3.01 -10.16 14.29
N ARG A 184 2.05 -9.96 13.39
CA ARG A 184 0.96 -10.90 13.13
C ARG A 184 1.43 -12.10 12.31
N ASP A 185 2.20 -11.84 11.26
CA ASP A 185 2.63 -12.88 10.32
C ASP A 185 3.78 -13.73 10.91
N PHE A 186 4.59 -13.15 11.81
CA PHE A 186 5.73 -13.78 12.50
C PHE A 186 5.62 -13.65 14.04
N PRO A 187 4.67 -14.36 14.70
CA PRO A 187 4.45 -14.22 16.14
C PRO A 187 5.65 -14.67 17.00
N ALA A 188 6.51 -15.53 16.46
CA ALA A 188 7.75 -16.01 17.06
C ALA A 188 9.00 -15.63 16.21
N GLY A 189 8.90 -14.60 15.38
CA GLY A 189 10.01 -14.14 14.52
C GLY A 189 11.20 -13.59 15.30
N ALA A 190 12.38 -13.62 14.68
CA ALA A 190 13.64 -13.17 15.24
C ALA A 190 13.63 -11.66 15.56
N HIS A 191 13.00 -10.85 14.71
CA HIS A 191 12.93 -9.39 14.87
C HIS A 191 11.73 -8.91 15.68
N ARG A 192 10.94 -9.81 16.29
CA ARG A 192 9.76 -9.46 17.09
C ARG A 192 10.04 -8.42 18.16
N GLU A 193 11.17 -8.54 18.85
CA GLU A 193 11.54 -7.60 19.90
C GLU A 193 11.93 -6.23 19.34
N GLU A 194 12.72 -6.20 18.27
CA GLU A 194 13.13 -4.98 17.58
C GLU A 194 11.91 -4.19 17.06
N VAL A 195 10.94 -4.90 16.49
CA VAL A 195 9.68 -4.30 16.03
C VAL A 195 8.91 -3.68 17.20
N ARG A 196 8.84 -4.37 18.35
CA ARG A 196 8.19 -3.82 19.55
C ARG A 196 8.90 -2.59 20.10
N VAL A 197 10.24 -2.55 20.03
CA VAL A 197 11.01 -1.36 20.41
C VAL A 197 10.67 -0.20 19.47
N LYS A 198 10.67 -0.40 18.15
CA LYS A 198 10.30 0.63 17.16
C LYS A 198 8.89 1.16 17.39
N LEU A 199 7.92 0.28 17.65
CA LEU A 199 6.53 0.69 17.92
C LEU A 199 6.42 1.48 19.25
N LEU A 200 7.14 1.06 20.29
CA LEU A 200 7.18 1.80 21.56
C LEU A 200 7.86 3.17 21.42
N GLU A 201 8.89 3.29 20.59
CA GLU A 201 9.50 4.57 20.26
C GLU A 201 8.51 5.54 19.63
N LEU A 202 7.66 5.07 18.69
CA LEU A 202 6.62 5.88 18.06
C LEU A 202 5.52 6.28 19.05
N GLU A 203 5.12 5.36 19.92
CA GLU A 203 4.13 5.61 20.97
C GLU A 203 4.58 6.70 21.94
N VAL A 204 5.82 6.59 22.42
CA VAL A 204 6.41 7.55 23.35
C VAL A 204 6.66 8.90 22.67
N GLU A 205 7.09 8.89 21.40
CA GLU A 205 7.20 10.11 20.60
C GLU A 205 5.85 10.85 20.49
N GLY A 206 4.76 10.11 20.29
CA GLY A 206 3.42 10.69 20.26
C GLY A 206 3.04 11.39 21.56
N LEU A 207 3.40 10.82 22.71
CA LEU A 207 3.20 11.46 24.02
C LEU A 207 4.04 12.72 24.17
N LEU A 208 5.33 12.68 23.81
CA LEU A 208 6.23 13.84 23.90
C LEU A 208 5.75 14.99 23.01
N VAL A 209 5.36 14.70 21.77
CA VAL A 209 4.81 15.69 20.82
C VAL A 209 3.53 16.33 21.33
N SER A 210 2.73 15.57 22.07
CA SER A 210 1.48 16.02 22.67
C SER A 210 1.66 16.82 23.96
N GLY A 211 2.90 17.06 24.41
CA GLY A 211 3.21 17.74 25.67
C GLY A 211 3.00 16.87 26.92
N LEU A 212 2.83 15.54 26.76
CA LEU A 212 2.59 14.59 27.85
C LEU A 212 3.89 14.00 28.38
N VAL A 213 4.82 14.89 28.76
CA VAL A 213 6.22 14.55 29.06
C VAL A 213 6.33 13.61 30.26
N ASP A 214 5.59 13.87 31.33
CA ASP A 214 5.62 13.04 32.54
C ASP A 214 5.03 11.64 32.31
N GLU A 215 3.99 11.55 31.49
CA GLU A 215 3.39 10.26 31.11
C GLU A 215 4.34 9.44 30.25
N ALA A 216 5.02 10.07 29.29
CA ALA A 216 6.03 9.44 28.45
C ALA A 216 7.17 8.86 29.31
N GLU A 217 7.69 9.63 30.27
CA GLU A 217 8.74 9.18 31.18
C GLU A 217 8.27 8.04 32.09
N ALA A 218 7.08 8.17 32.70
CA ALA A 218 6.52 7.13 33.55
C ALA A 218 6.34 5.82 32.77
N LYS A 219 5.85 5.90 31.53
CA LYS A 219 5.65 4.74 30.65
C LYS A 219 6.95 4.03 30.32
N VAL A 220 7.97 4.75 29.89
CA VAL A 220 9.29 4.16 29.58
C VAL A 220 9.91 3.53 30.82
N LYS A 221 9.79 4.17 31.98
CA LYS A 221 10.34 3.65 33.25
C LYS A 221 9.71 2.32 33.68
N VAL A 222 8.41 2.14 33.45
CA VAL A 222 7.66 0.93 33.83
C VAL A 222 7.75 -0.15 32.76
N HIS A 223 7.92 0.22 31.49
CA HIS A 223 7.86 -0.73 30.38
C HIS A 223 9.10 -1.65 30.31
N PRO A 224 8.96 -2.97 30.12
CA PRO A 224 10.10 -3.91 30.07
C PRO A 224 11.14 -3.59 28.98
N LEU A 225 10.70 -3.04 27.85
CA LEU A 225 11.56 -2.62 26.74
C LEU A 225 12.13 -1.20 26.92
N GLY A 226 11.77 -0.48 27.97
CA GLY A 226 12.21 0.90 28.24
C GLY A 226 13.72 1.11 28.12
N PRO A 227 14.57 0.24 28.71
CA PRO A 227 16.03 0.35 28.61
C PRO A 227 16.58 0.23 27.18
N LYS A 228 15.80 -0.30 26.22
CA LYS A 228 16.23 -0.46 24.81
C LYS A 228 15.99 0.80 23.97
N LEU A 229 15.24 1.78 24.46
CA LEU A 229 15.08 3.08 23.77
C LEU A 229 16.30 3.98 24.01
N THR A 230 17.39 3.72 23.31
CA THR A 230 18.65 4.47 23.47
C THR A 230 18.52 5.95 23.13
N GLY A 231 17.61 6.31 22.22
CA GLY A 231 17.34 7.70 21.84
C GLY A 231 16.41 8.46 22.80
N PHE A 232 15.70 7.78 23.71
CA PHE A 232 14.68 8.41 24.54
C PHE A 232 15.20 9.52 25.47
N PRO A 233 16.34 9.39 26.17
CA PRO A 233 16.83 10.44 27.07
C PRO A 233 17.05 11.79 26.38
N ALA A 234 17.59 11.78 25.15
CA ALA A 234 17.81 13.01 24.38
C ALA A 234 16.49 13.66 23.95
N ARG A 235 15.51 12.85 23.53
CA ARG A 235 14.16 13.34 23.16
C ARG A 235 13.40 13.87 24.37
N LEU A 236 13.51 13.21 25.52
CA LEU A 236 12.92 13.66 26.78
C LEU A 236 13.50 15.01 27.23
N ALA A 237 14.82 15.19 27.12
CA ALA A 237 15.47 16.46 27.43
C ALA A 237 14.95 17.59 26.53
N ARG A 238 14.89 17.37 25.21
CA ARG A 238 14.30 18.31 24.26
C ARG A 238 12.84 18.64 24.60
N ALA A 239 12.01 17.63 24.89
CA ALA A 239 10.61 17.85 25.23
C ALA A 239 10.42 18.68 26.52
N ARG A 240 11.30 18.50 27.52
CA ARG A 240 11.30 19.33 28.74
C ARG A 240 11.70 20.77 28.46
N GLU A 241 12.66 21.01 27.57
CA GLU A 241 13.04 22.36 27.13
C GLU A 241 11.87 23.05 26.40
N GLU A 242 11.20 22.32 25.51
CA GLU A 242 9.99 22.79 24.81
C GLU A 242 8.88 23.15 25.82
N GLN A 243 8.59 22.26 26.77
CA GLN A 243 7.61 22.50 27.82
C GLN A 243 7.98 23.71 28.69
N GLY A 244 9.27 23.86 29.03
CA GLY A 244 9.79 25.01 29.76
C GLY A 244 9.58 26.33 29.00
N ALA A 245 9.83 26.36 27.69
CA ALA A 245 9.58 27.52 26.85
C ALA A 245 8.08 27.86 26.75
N LEU A 246 7.22 26.85 26.63
CA LEU A 246 5.76 27.02 26.56
C LEU A 246 5.13 27.45 27.90
N SER A 247 5.71 27.04 29.03
CA SER A 247 5.20 27.37 30.38
C SER A 247 5.36 28.85 30.77
N ARG A 248 6.06 29.64 29.96
CA ARG A 248 6.34 31.04 30.28
C ARG A 248 5.09 31.91 30.20
N THR A 249 5.00 32.87 31.12
CA THR A 249 3.82 33.71 31.29
C THR A 249 3.89 35.03 30.53
N GLU A 250 4.96 35.33 29.78
CA GLU A 250 5.01 36.60 29.03
C GLU A 250 3.88 36.65 27.98
N PRO A 251 3.16 37.79 27.83
CA PRO A 251 2.03 37.90 26.90
C PRO A 251 2.41 37.55 25.45
N ALA A 252 3.61 37.91 25.03
CA ALA A 252 4.12 37.60 23.69
C ALA A 252 4.28 36.09 23.47
N VAL A 253 4.72 35.34 24.49
CA VAL A 253 4.86 33.87 24.41
C VAL A 253 3.48 33.22 24.36
N ARG A 254 2.54 33.65 25.23
CA ARG A 254 1.16 33.14 25.21
C ARG A 254 0.47 33.40 23.88
N ALA A 255 0.62 34.60 23.31
CA ALA A 255 0.03 34.97 22.04
C ALA A 255 0.54 34.13 20.85
N MET A 256 1.73 33.52 20.93
CA MET A 256 2.29 32.62 19.92
C MET A 256 1.75 31.19 20.01
N GLN A 257 1.13 30.80 21.13
CA GLN A 257 0.72 29.42 21.37
C GLN A 257 -0.71 29.16 20.93
N ALA A 258 -0.95 28.04 20.25
CA ALA A 258 -2.30 27.60 19.90
C ALA A 258 -3.19 27.47 21.13
N GLY A 259 -2.69 26.84 22.20
CA GLY A 259 -3.44 26.60 23.45
C GLY A 259 -3.97 27.86 24.14
N HIS A 260 -3.40 29.05 23.87
CA HIS A 260 -3.93 30.31 24.42
C HIS A 260 -5.35 30.63 23.91
N TYR A 261 -5.67 30.18 22.70
CA TYR A 261 -6.95 30.45 22.03
C TYR A 261 -7.92 29.28 22.13
N LEU A 262 -7.57 28.22 22.85
CA LEU A 262 -8.33 26.97 22.92
C LEU A 262 -8.83 26.71 24.35
N ARG A 263 -9.97 26.03 24.46
CA ARG A 263 -10.42 25.42 25.72
C ARG A 263 -9.50 24.27 26.09
N ASP A 264 -9.48 23.91 27.37
CA ASP A 264 -8.76 22.73 27.81
C ASP A 264 -9.32 21.45 27.17
N LEU A 265 -8.44 20.47 26.93
CA LEU A 265 -8.82 19.22 26.28
C LEU A 265 -9.90 18.45 27.07
N GLU A 266 -9.84 18.46 28.40
CA GLU A 266 -10.85 17.78 29.23
C GLU A 266 -12.20 18.52 29.21
N ASP A 267 -12.19 19.84 29.08
CA ASP A 267 -13.41 20.64 28.89
C ASP A 267 -14.07 20.30 27.55
N LEU A 268 -13.27 20.12 26.49
CA LEU A 268 -13.75 19.72 25.18
C LEU A 268 -14.32 18.30 25.18
N LYS A 269 -13.67 17.35 25.87
CA LYS A 269 -14.21 15.99 26.05
C LYS A 269 -15.57 16.01 26.74
N ARG A 270 -15.75 16.86 27.76
CA ARG A 270 -17.05 17.06 28.42
C ARG A 270 -18.07 17.69 27.47
N ALA A 271 -17.66 18.63 26.63
CA ALA A 271 -18.54 19.26 25.63
C ALA A 271 -18.98 18.31 24.50
N LEU A 272 -18.17 17.30 24.13
CA LEU A 272 -18.53 16.30 23.13
C LEU A 272 -19.75 15.44 23.51
N VAL A 273 -20.09 15.38 24.79
CA VAL A 273 -21.26 14.66 25.34
C VAL A 273 -22.35 15.61 25.84
N ALA A 274 -22.27 16.90 25.51
CA ALA A 274 -23.27 17.89 25.90
C ALA A 274 -24.66 17.58 25.32
N PRO A 275 -25.76 18.02 25.98
CA PRO A 275 -27.12 17.78 25.48
C PRO A 275 -27.41 18.43 24.13
N ASP A 276 -26.87 19.63 23.87
CA ASP A 276 -27.06 20.34 22.60
C ASP A 276 -26.05 19.85 21.55
N PRO A 277 -26.50 19.30 20.40
CA PRO A 277 -25.62 18.96 19.29
C PRO A 277 -24.70 20.11 18.83
N LEU A 278 -25.13 21.37 18.96
CA LEU A 278 -24.31 22.54 18.61
C LEU A 278 -23.01 22.58 19.41
N ASP A 279 -23.09 22.37 20.72
CA ASP A 279 -21.90 22.34 21.57
C ASP A 279 -20.97 21.18 21.21
N ARG A 280 -21.54 20.04 20.84
CA ARG A 280 -20.78 18.84 20.47
C ARG A 280 -20.01 19.04 19.18
N TRP A 281 -20.62 19.61 18.13
CA TRP A 281 -19.89 19.81 16.87
C TRP A 281 -18.88 20.95 16.96
N GLN A 282 -19.16 22.01 17.74
CA GLN A 282 -18.20 23.08 18.00
C GLN A 282 -17.02 22.57 18.85
N ALA A 283 -17.27 21.66 19.80
CA ALA A 283 -16.21 20.98 20.53
C ALA A 283 -15.36 20.09 19.61
N ALA A 284 -16.00 19.35 18.69
CA ALA A 284 -15.30 18.55 17.70
C ALA A 284 -14.44 19.39 16.76
N GLU A 285 -14.95 20.54 16.27
CA GLU A 285 -14.20 21.52 15.48
C GLU A 285 -12.96 22.03 16.23
N GLU A 286 -13.13 22.47 17.47
CA GLU A 286 -12.03 23.01 18.28
C GLU A 286 -10.98 21.96 18.63
N LEU A 287 -11.39 20.71 18.90
CA LEU A 287 -10.46 19.59 19.10
C LEU A 287 -9.51 19.39 17.91
N GLY A 288 -9.91 19.77 16.69
CA GLY A 288 -9.07 19.74 15.50
C GLY A 288 -7.82 20.62 15.59
N GLN A 289 -7.83 21.62 16.48
CA GLN A 289 -6.72 22.54 16.71
C GLN A 289 -5.77 22.08 17.82
N HIS A 290 -6.10 20.99 18.53
CA HIS A 290 -5.21 20.39 19.51
C HIS A 290 -4.28 19.38 18.82
N VAL A 291 -3.00 19.74 18.69
CA VAL A 291 -1.97 18.83 18.16
C VAL A 291 -1.57 17.84 19.24
N SER A 292 -2.44 16.85 19.46
CA SER A 292 -2.30 15.85 20.52
C SER A 292 -2.90 14.52 20.12
N VAL A 293 -2.20 13.42 20.43
CA VAL A 293 -2.73 12.05 20.25
C VAL A 293 -3.99 11.80 21.08
N ARG A 294 -4.19 12.55 22.18
CA ARG A 294 -5.40 12.45 23.03
C ARG A 294 -6.67 12.98 22.39
N ALA A 295 -6.57 13.73 21.29
CA ALA A 295 -7.74 14.18 20.53
C ALA A 295 -8.30 13.08 19.63
N VAL A 296 -7.50 12.05 19.27
CA VAL A 296 -7.87 11.04 18.27
C VAL A 296 -9.06 10.20 18.74
N ASP A 297 -9.00 9.59 19.92
CA ASP A 297 -10.08 8.70 20.39
C ASP A 297 -11.41 9.42 20.65
N PRO A 298 -11.46 10.60 21.29
CA PRO A 298 -12.71 11.34 21.43
C PRO A 298 -13.35 11.71 20.09
N LEU A 299 -12.55 12.05 19.08
CA LEU A 299 -13.06 12.37 17.75
C LEU A 299 -13.56 11.12 17.01
N LEU A 300 -12.85 9.99 17.09
CA LEU A 300 -13.33 8.72 16.53
C LEU A 300 -14.64 8.29 17.20
N GLU A 301 -14.76 8.47 18.51
CA GLU A 301 -15.98 8.15 19.24
C GLU A 301 -17.15 9.07 18.81
N ALA A 302 -16.90 10.36 18.64
CA ALA A 302 -17.90 11.31 18.15
C ALA A 302 -18.36 10.98 16.72
N LEU A 303 -17.43 10.62 15.83
CA LEU A 303 -17.71 10.16 14.47
C LEU A 303 -18.58 8.90 14.46
N ARG A 304 -18.30 7.96 15.38
CA ARG A 304 -18.95 6.65 15.47
C ARG A 304 -20.35 6.72 16.06
N THR A 305 -20.57 7.54 17.09
CA THR A 305 -21.77 7.45 17.94
C THR A 305 -22.77 8.59 17.78
N ALA A 306 -22.36 9.73 17.21
CA ALA A 306 -23.25 10.86 17.09
C ALA A 306 -24.37 10.59 16.06
N ARG A 307 -25.61 10.94 16.41
CA ARG A 307 -26.75 10.88 15.46
C ARG A 307 -26.79 12.06 14.50
N ASN A 308 -26.25 13.21 14.91
CA ASN A 308 -26.25 14.42 14.08
C ASN A 308 -25.04 14.39 13.14
N PRO A 309 -25.24 14.51 11.81
CA PRO A 309 -24.16 14.46 10.83
C PRO A 309 -23.09 15.54 11.03
N LEU A 310 -23.44 16.74 11.48
CA LEU A 310 -22.47 17.84 11.65
C LEU A 310 -21.43 17.51 12.72
N ILE A 311 -21.81 16.82 13.79
CA ILE A 311 -20.85 16.36 14.81
C ILE A 311 -19.82 15.42 14.17
N ARG A 312 -20.30 14.48 13.36
CA ARG A 312 -19.48 13.46 12.71
C ARG A 312 -18.58 14.06 11.63
N GLN A 313 -19.10 14.97 10.81
CA GLN A 313 -18.34 15.69 9.77
C GLN A 313 -17.23 16.54 10.39
N ASN A 314 -17.54 17.31 11.45
CA ASN A 314 -16.53 18.07 12.17
C ASN A 314 -15.50 17.16 12.83
N ALA A 315 -15.93 16.04 13.42
CA ALA A 315 -15.00 15.06 13.97
C ALA A 315 -14.03 14.48 12.92
N LEU A 316 -14.54 14.13 11.73
CA LEU A 316 -13.72 13.66 10.61
C LEU A 316 -12.74 14.72 10.11
N SER A 317 -13.19 15.97 9.96
CA SER A 317 -12.33 17.10 9.55
C SER A 317 -11.23 17.37 10.58
N SER A 318 -11.58 17.35 11.86
CA SER A 318 -10.65 17.52 12.98
C SER A 318 -9.66 16.36 13.07
N LEU A 319 -10.07 15.11 12.85
CA LEU A 319 -9.15 13.96 12.78
C LEU A 319 -8.09 14.16 11.71
N ARG A 320 -8.50 14.61 10.52
CA ARG A 320 -7.57 14.93 9.43
C ARG A 320 -6.60 16.03 9.84
N SER A 321 -7.11 17.09 10.48
CA SER A 321 -6.31 18.23 10.92
C SER A 321 -5.27 17.80 11.96
N VAL A 322 -5.69 17.10 13.02
CA VAL A 322 -4.80 16.58 14.09
C VAL A 322 -3.73 15.67 13.51
N LEU A 323 -4.09 14.66 12.72
CA LEU A 323 -3.13 13.71 12.16
C LEU A 323 -2.15 14.38 11.18
N SER A 324 -2.57 15.40 10.44
CA SER A 324 -1.69 16.16 9.55
C SER A 324 -0.74 17.12 10.28
N ALA A 325 -1.04 17.45 11.53
CA ALA A 325 -0.22 18.29 12.39
C ALA A 325 0.80 17.47 13.22
N LEU A 326 0.52 16.18 13.44
CA LEU A 326 1.47 15.26 14.08
C LEU A 326 2.61 14.87 13.11
N PRO A 327 3.79 14.50 13.63
CA PRO A 327 4.84 13.90 12.82
C PRO A 327 4.32 12.66 12.07
N ALA A 328 4.62 12.54 10.78
CA ALA A 328 4.07 11.48 9.93
C ALA A 328 4.25 10.04 10.49
N PRO A 329 5.41 9.66 11.07
CA PRO A 329 5.56 8.33 11.68
C PRO A 329 4.64 8.11 12.89
N VAL A 330 4.41 9.15 13.69
CA VAL A 330 3.50 9.11 14.85
C VAL A 330 2.06 9.00 14.36
N ALA A 331 1.65 9.83 13.39
CA ALA A 331 0.31 9.76 12.81
C ALA A 331 0.03 8.36 12.22
N GLY A 332 0.99 7.80 11.48
CA GLY A 332 0.89 6.42 10.96
C GLY A 332 0.78 5.37 12.07
N TYR A 333 1.52 5.53 13.18
CA TYR A 333 1.39 4.67 14.35
C TYR A 333 0.01 4.76 15.01
N GLU A 334 -0.48 5.97 15.27
CA GLU A 334 -1.79 6.19 15.90
C GLU A 334 -2.94 5.60 15.06
N ILE A 335 -2.84 5.65 13.73
CA ILE A 335 -3.79 4.99 12.83
C ILE A 335 -3.62 3.47 12.92
N ALA A 336 -2.40 2.96 12.78
CA ALA A 336 -2.13 1.53 12.67
C ALA A 336 -2.52 0.76 13.95
N VAL A 337 -2.21 1.30 15.14
CA VAL A 337 -2.57 0.66 16.42
C VAL A 337 -4.08 0.53 16.58
N ARG A 338 -4.85 1.53 16.11
CA ARG A 338 -6.31 1.52 16.15
C ARG A 338 -6.90 0.56 15.13
N LEU A 339 -6.38 0.54 13.91
CA LEU A 339 -6.78 -0.43 12.89
C LEU A 339 -6.54 -1.88 13.38
N GLU A 340 -5.42 -2.14 14.05
CA GLU A 340 -5.14 -3.47 14.60
C GLU A 340 -6.16 -3.84 15.69
N SER A 341 -6.47 -2.90 16.60
CA SER A 341 -7.48 -3.14 17.66
C SER A 341 -8.89 -3.40 17.13
N LEU A 342 -9.21 -2.88 15.93
CA LEU A 342 -10.52 -2.99 15.29
C LEU A 342 -10.64 -4.23 14.39
N ARG A 343 -9.52 -4.78 13.91
CA ARG A 343 -9.50 -5.91 12.95
C ARG A 343 -10.30 -7.11 13.44
N GLU A 344 -10.18 -7.46 14.71
CA GLU A 344 -10.84 -8.64 15.29
C GLU A 344 -12.31 -8.40 15.69
N ARG A 345 -12.77 -7.14 15.68
CA ARG A 345 -14.07 -6.73 16.28
C ARG A 345 -15.05 -6.10 15.29
N ALA A 346 -14.62 -5.76 14.07
CA ALA A 346 -15.44 -5.00 13.13
C ALA A 346 -16.56 -5.84 12.49
N SER A 347 -17.71 -5.94 13.15
CA SER A 347 -18.91 -6.60 12.64
C SER A 347 -20.14 -5.67 12.53
N SER A 348 -20.00 -4.38 12.81
CA SER A 348 -21.10 -3.41 12.80
C SER A 348 -20.87 -2.23 11.85
N PRO A 349 -21.94 -1.58 11.34
CA PRO A 349 -21.83 -0.40 10.48
C PRO A 349 -20.99 0.73 11.08
N GLU A 350 -21.11 0.94 12.40
CA GLU A 350 -20.37 1.96 13.14
C GLU A 350 -18.85 1.67 13.19
N LEU A 351 -18.48 0.38 13.20
CA LEU A 351 -17.08 -0.03 13.13
C LEU A 351 -16.55 0.08 11.70
N TYR A 352 -17.36 -0.23 10.68
CA TYR A 352 -16.96 -0.05 9.28
C TYR A 352 -16.63 1.39 8.95
N ILE A 353 -17.40 2.38 9.43
CA ILE A 353 -17.07 3.80 9.16
C ILE A 353 -15.77 4.24 9.85
N THR A 354 -15.51 3.71 11.06
CA THR A 354 -14.27 3.98 11.80
C THR A 354 -13.06 3.43 11.02
N VAL A 355 -13.13 2.18 10.57
CA VAL A 355 -12.09 1.55 9.76
C VAL A 355 -11.93 2.27 8.41
N ALA A 356 -13.02 2.61 7.73
CA ALA A 356 -12.99 3.35 6.47
C ALA A 356 -12.27 4.69 6.61
N THR A 357 -12.58 5.42 7.67
CA THR A 357 -11.97 6.72 7.98
C THR A 357 -10.48 6.59 8.26
N LEU A 358 -10.07 5.63 9.08
CA LEU A 358 -8.66 5.41 9.40
C LEU A 358 -7.85 5.02 8.15
N LEU A 359 -8.39 4.15 7.29
CA LEU A 359 -7.76 3.78 6.01
C LEU A 359 -7.66 4.98 5.05
N ASP A 360 -8.71 5.80 4.97
CA ASP A 360 -8.75 7.02 4.14
C ASP A 360 -7.70 8.04 4.59
N LEU A 361 -7.60 8.26 5.90
CA LEU A 361 -6.60 9.16 6.50
C LEU A 361 -5.16 8.66 6.31
N ASN A 362 -4.97 7.33 6.22
CA ASN A 362 -3.68 6.71 5.88
C ASN A 362 -3.36 6.69 4.38
N GLY A 363 -4.25 7.22 3.53
CA GLY A 363 -4.09 7.20 2.07
C GLY A 363 -4.43 5.86 1.39
N GLN A 364 -4.97 4.88 2.12
CA GLN A 364 -5.36 3.56 1.59
C GLN A 364 -6.77 3.60 0.98
N LEU A 365 -6.96 4.45 -0.03
CA LEU A 365 -8.28 4.82 -0.57
C LEU A 365 -9.10 3.63 -1.11
N GLU A 366 -8.47 2.64 -1.73
CA GLU A 366 -9.19 1.46 -2.27
C GLU A 366 -9.77 0.58 -1.16
N GLN A 367 -8.99 0.38 -0.10
CA GLN A 367 -9.46 -0.37 1.08
C GLN A 367 -10.54 0.44 1.82
N ALA A 368 -10.34 1.75 1.95
CA ALA A 368 -11.33 2.65 2.54
C ALA A 368 -12.66 2.65 1.77
N ALA A 369 -12.61 2.71 0.43
CA ALA A 369 -13.79 2.67 -0.43
C ALA A 369 -14.61 1.40 -0.22
N SER A 370 -13.92 0.25 -0.10
CA SER A 370 -14.57 -1.03 0.20
C SER A 370 -15.29 -1.01 1.55
N GLN A 371 -14.73 -0.35 2.57
CA GLN A 371 -15.38 -0.22 3.88
C GLN A 371 -16.54 0.80 3.86
N TYR A 372 -16.39 1.94 3.17
CA TYR A 372 -17.48 2.90 2.98
C TYR A 372 -18.69 2.26 2.27
N GLN A 373 -18.44 1.40 1.28
CA GLN A 373 -19.50 0.64 0.61
C GLN A 373 -20.27 -0.25 1.58
N ARG A 374 -19.57 -0.96 2.50
CA ARG A 374 -20.21 -1.78 3.54
C ARG A 374 -21.08 -0.95 4.49
N VAL A 375 -20.65 0.26 4.86
CA VAL A 375 -21.46 1.19 5.66
C VAL A 375 -22.77 1.50 4.94
N TYR A 376 -22.67 1.87 3.66
CA TYR A 376 -23.83 2.22 2.84
C TYR A 376 -24.81 1.05 2.66
N GLU A 377 -24.31 -0.17 2.45
CA GLU A 377 -25.13 -1.38 2.29
C GLU A 377 -25.83 -1.82 3.59
N SER A 378 -25.22 -1.57 4.75
CA SER A 378 -25.71 -2.08 6.04
C SER A 378 -26.55 -1.08 6.85
N GLY A 379 -26.31 0.23 6.69
CA GLY A 379 -26.96 1.29 7.48
C GLY A 379 -27.81 2.27 6.68
N GLY A 380 -27.89 2.10 5.35
CA GLY A 380 -28.58 3.03 4.46
C GLY A 380 -27.76 4.29 4.16
N THR A 381 -28.46 5.38 3.79
CA THR A 381 -27.83 6.62 3.33
C THR A 381 -27.16 7.37 4.48
N ASP A 382 -25.83 7.25 4.58
CA ASP A 382 -25.02 8.01 5.55
C ASP A 382 -24.49 9.32 4.92
N PRO A 383 -24.86 10.50 5.43
CA PRO A 383 -24.43 11.78 4.87
C PRO A 383 -22.91 12.01 4.93
N VAL A 384 -22.21 11.46 5.94
CA VAL A 384 -20.74 11.58 6.04
C VAL A 384 -20.06 10.81 4.90
N VAL A 385 -20.57 9.61 4.60
CA VAL A 385 -20.08 8.78 3.50
C VAL A 385 -20.34 9.45 2.14
N LEU A 386 -21.55 10.00 1.96
CA LEU A 386 -21.90 10.71 0.72
C LEU A 386 -21.03 11.95 0.50
N TRP A 387 -20.80 12.77 1.53
CA TRP A 387 -19.86 13.89 1.48
C TRP A 387 -18.49 13.44 0.99
N ARG A 388 -17.97 12.35 1.57
CA ARG A 388 -16.65 11.85 1.21
C ARG A 388 -16.60 11.30 -0.21
N TRP A 389 -17.65 10.62 -0.67
CA TRP A 389 -17.76 10.14 -2.04
C TRP A 389 -17.81 11.26 -3.06
N VAL A 390 -18.52 12.36 -2.80
CA VAL A 390 -18.50 13.54 -3.66
C VAL A 390 -17.06 14.02 -3.84
N GLN A 391 -16.35 14.25 -2.74
CA GLN A 391 -14.96 14.73 -2.76
C GLN A 391 -14.01 13.77 -3.48
N LEU A 392 -14.09 12.46 -3.20
CA LEU A 392 -13.22 11.45 -3.83
C LEU A 392 -13.46 11.35 -5.33
N ARG A 393 -14.72 11.43 -5.76
CA ARG A 393 -15.09 11.36 -7.18
C ARG A 393 -14.68 12.64 -7.93
N GLU A 394 -14.82 13.80 -7.30
CA GLU A 394 -14.27 15.07 -7.82
C GLU A 394 -12.75 14.98 -7.99
N GLN A 395 -12.02 14.48 -6.99
CA GLN A 395 -10.56 14.28 -7.06
C GLN A 395 -10.14 13.32 -8.19
N ARG A 396 -10.96 12.28 -8.45
CA ARG A 396 -10.78 11.32 -9.56
C ARG A 396 -11.27 11.84 -10.91
N ARG A 397 -11.76 13.09 -10.99
CA ARG A 397 -12.37 13.68 -12.20
C ARG A 397 -13.59 12.90 -12.73
N GLN A 398 -14.33 12.27 -11.82
CA GLN A 398 -15.56 11.53 -12.11
C GLN A 398 -16.78 12.41 -11.82
N ALA A 399 -16.92 13.49 -12.58
CA ALA A 399 -17.87 14.58 -12.31
C ALA A 399 -19.33 14.10 -12.20
N PHE A 400 -19.80 13.28 -13.15
CA PHE A 400 -21.16 12.74 -13.12
C PHE A 400 -21.40 11.85 -11.89
N SER A 401 -20.46 10.96 -11.55
CA SER A 401 -20.58 10.11 -10.36
C SER A 401 -20.55 10.92 -9.06
N ALA A 402 -19.81 12.04 -9.02
CA ALA A 402 -19.86 12.97 -7.90
C ALA A 402 -21.25 13.61 -7.78
N ALA A 403 -21.84 14.06 -8.90
CA ALA A 403 -23.19 14.58 -8.93
C ALA A 403 -24.26 13.57 -8.49
N VAL A 404 -24.10 12.29 -8.80
CA VAL A 404 -25.01 11.23 -8.32
C VAL A 404 -24.98 11.12 -6.79
N ALA A 405 -23.79 11.12 -6.16
CA ALA A 405 -23.69 11.13 -4.69
C ALA A 405 -24.26 12.41 -4.08
N ALA A 406 -23.99 13.57 -4.69
CA ALA A 406 -24.54 14.85 -4.25
C ALA A 406 -26.08 14.84 -4.32
N ARG A 407 -26.66 14.27 -5.37
CA ARG A 407 -28.12 14.11 -5.48
C ARG A 407 -28.70 13.21 -4.39
N GLN A 408 -28.03 12.10 -4.05
CA GLN A 408 -28.46 11.25 -2.93
C GLN A 408 -28.42 12.01 -1.59
N LEU A 409 -27.41 12.87 -1.40
CA LEU A 409 -27.30 13.70 -0.21
C LEU A 409 -28.41 14.76 -0.14
N ALA A 410 -28.74 15.38 -1.27
CA ALA A 410 -29.88 16.30 -1.37
C ALA A 410 -31.21 15.60 -1.02
N VAL A 411 -31.42 14.37 -1.51
CA VAL A 411 -32.61 13.58 -1.16
C VAL A 411 -32.65 13.28 0.34
N TRP A 412 -31.52 12.88 0.95
CA TRP A 412 -31.44 12.67 2.39
C TRP A 412 -31.80 13.94 3.18
N ALA A 413 -31.26 15.10 2.79
CA ALA A 413 -31.55 16.37 3.45
C ALA A 413 -33.02 16.77 3.30
N GLN A 414 -33.60 16.55 2.11
CA GLN A 414 -35.01 16.82 1.85
C GLN A 414 -35.92 15.91 2.69
N THR A 415 -35.62 14.62 2.79
CA THR A 415 -36.37 13.67 3.62
C THR A 415 -36.30 14.08 5.10
N THR A 416 -35.11 14.39 5.60
CA THR A 416 -34.91 14.88 6.98
C THR A 416 -35.76 16.11 7.25
N ALA A 417 -35.75 17.10 6.34
CA ALA A 417 -36.56 18.31 6.49
C ALA A 417 -38.08 18.07 6.48
N ARG A 418 -38.55 16.97 5.86
CA ARG A 418 -39.97 16.59 5.85
C ARG A 418 -40.39 15.87 7.13
N GLU A 419 -39.51 15.02 7.66
CA GLU A 419 -39.80 14.15 8.79
C GLU A 419 -39.63 14.86 10.15
N GLU A 420 -38.72 15.83 10.24
CA GLU A 420 -38.50 16.55 11.50
C GLU A 420 -39.74 17.34 11.94
N LEU A 421 -40.12 17.13 13.19
CA LEU A 421 -41.31 17.71 13.79
C LEU A 421 -41.07 19.19 14.11
N VAL A 422 -41.75 20.06 13.36
CA VAL A 422 -41.84 21.49 13.64
C VAL A 422 -43.32 21.84 13.81
N SER A 423 -43.76 22.05 15.05
CA SER A 423 -45.14 22.41 15.37
C SER A 423 -45.19 23.54 16.39
N ALA A 424 -46.11 24.48 16.18
CA ALA A 424 -46.39 25.56 17.12
C ALA A 424 -47.05 25.05 18.41
N GLU A 425 -47.86 23.98 18.33
CA GLU A 425 -48.62 23.44 19.46
C GLU A 425 -47.80 22.48 20.33
N GLY A 426 -46.88 21.72 19.71
CA GLY A 426 -46.03 20.73 20.40
C GLY A 426 -44.63 21.24 20.77
N GLY A 427 -44.28 22.46 20.34
CA GLY A 427 -42.92 22.97 20.40
C GLY A 427 -41.95 22.29 19.43
N VAL A 428 -40.70 22.74 19.43
CA VAL A 428 -39.64 22.18 18.58
C VAL A 428 -38.56 21.59 19.49
N PRO A 429 -38.35 20.26 19.49
CA PRO A 429 -37.21 19.69 20.21
C PRO A 429 -35.91 20.32 19.72
N LEU A 430 -35.03 20.74 20.64
CA LEU A 430 -33.74 21.33 20.28
C LEU A 430 -32.95 20.42 19.32
N ALA A 431 -32.97 19.11 19.56
CA ALA A 431 -32.33 18.12 18.71
C ALA A 431 -32.86 18.14 17.26
N SER A 432 -34.17 18.33 17.06
CA SER A 432 -34.79 18.42 15.72
C SER A 432 -34.36 19.67 14.98
N ALA A 433 -34.31 20.83 15.66
CA ALA A 433 -33.74 22.04 15.05
C ALA A 433 -32.26 21.85 14.67
N ARG A 434 -31.49 21.12 15.49
CA ARG A 434 -30.10 20.78 15.15
C ARG A 434 -29.96 19.81 13.98
N GLN A 435 -30.90 18.88 13.79
CA GLN A 435 -30.94 18.03 12.59
C GLN A 435 -31.29 18.83 11.35
N LEU A 436 -32.18 19.82 11.47
CA LEU A 436 -32.47 20.76 10.37
C LEU A 436 -31.23 21.62 10.02
N CYS A 437 -30.37 21.98 10.98
CA CYS A 437 -29.06 22.58 10.66
C CYS A 437 -28.26 21.67 9.71
N ALA A 438 -28.17 20.38 10.02
CA ALA A 438 -27.43 19.41 9.21
C ALA A 438 -28.04 19.28 7.81
N ALA A 439 -29.38 19.21 7.71
CA ALA A 439 -30.09 19.17 6.45
C ALA A 439 -29.79 20.40 5.57
N VAL A 440 -29.77 21.61 6.14
CA VAL A 440 -29.44 22.83 5.37
C VAL A 440 -27.99 22.80 4.87
N VAL A 441 -27.04 22.43 5.73
CA VAL A 441 -25.62 22.35 5.36
C VAL A 441 -25.40 21.31 4.25
N ASP A 442 -25.98 20.12 4.40
CA ASP A 442 -25.83 19.03 3.44
C ASP A 442 -26.54 19.33 2.11
N ALA A 443 -27.72 19.95 2.13
CA ALA A 443 -28.42 20.38 0.93
C ALA A 443 -27.65 21.46 0.16
N ARG A 444 -27.06 22.44 0.86
CA ARG A 444 -26.22 23.49 0.25
C ARG A 444 -24.96 22.90 -0.37
N PHE A 445 -24.28 22.00 0.34
CA PHE A 445 -23.11 21.30 -0.20
C PHE A 445 -23.45 20.51 -1.46
N ALA A 446 -24.56 19.73 -1.43
CA ALA A 446 -25.05 18.99 -2.58
C ALA A 446 -25.37 19.89 -3.78
N ALA A 447 -26.08 20.99 -3.55
CA ALA A 447 -26.43 21.95 -4.60
C ALA A 447 -25.18 22.59 -5.24
N GLN A 448 -24.20 22.96 -4.41
CA GLN A 448 -22.92 23.50 -4.90
C GLN A 448 -22.12 22.47 -5.71
N ALA A 449 -22.08 21.21 -5.26
CA ALA A 449 -21.40 20.14 -5.99
C ALA A 449 -22.06 19.87 -7.36
N ILE A 450 -23.38 19.81 -7.42
CA ILE A 450 -24.12 19.64 -8.68
C ILE A 450 -23.90 20.84 -9.61
N ALA A 451 -23.91 22.07 -9.07
CA ALA A 451 -23.66 23.28 -9.85
C ALA A 451 -22.25 23.32 -10.46
N ARG A 452 -21.22 22.81 -9.74
CA ARG A 452 -19.86 22.69 -10.30
C ARG A 452 -19.83 21.75 -11.50
N VAL A 453 -20.46 20.57 -11.39
CA VAL A 453 -20.49 19.56 -12.46
C VAL A 453 -21.25 20.04 -13.69
N ARG A 454 -22.31 20.85 -13.52
CA ARG A 454 -23.07 21.42 -14.64
C ARG A 454 -22.23 22.32 -15.55
N ASN A 455 -21.21 22.96 -15.00
CA ASN A 455 -20.29 23.79 -15.78
C ASN A 455 -19.30 22.94 -16.61
N GLU A 456 -19.31 21.62 -16.45
CA GLU A 456 -18.53 20.66 -17.23
C GLU A 456 -19.39 19.97 -18.29
N LYS A 457 -18.78 19.56 -19.41
CA LYS A 457 -19.48 18.74 -20.41
C LYS A 457 -19.66 17.33 -19.86
N THR A 458 -20.89 16.96 -19.54
CA THR A 458 -21.25 15.61 -19.09
C THR A 458 -22.00 14.84 -20.17
N GLU A 459 -21.95 13.50 -20.10
CA GLU A 459 -22.62 12.60 -21.05
C GLU A 459 -24.16 12.60 -20.90
N PHE A 460 -24.70 13.07 -19.76
CA PHE A 460 -26.12 13.00 -19.39
C PHE A 460 -26.67 14.36 -18.91
N PRO A 461 -26.87 15.34 -19.81
CA PRO A 461 -27.29 16.69 -19.42
C PRO A 461 -28.73 16.77 -18.86
N GLU A 462 -29.66 15.93 -19.33
CA GLU A 462 -31.06 15.92 -18.87
C GLU A 462 -31.20 15.45 -17.40
N ASP A 463 -30.37 14.50 -16.99
CA ASP A 463 -30.28 14.06 -15.60
C ASP A 463 -29.80 15.21 -14.70
N MET A 464 -28.95 16.09 -15.23
CA MET A 464 -28.37 17.17 -14.46
C MET A 464 -29.36 18.26 -14.10
N ASP A 465 -30.27 18.61 -15.00
CA ASP A 465 -31.38 19.52 -14.70
C ASP A 465 -32.32 18.95 -13.62
N THR A 466 -32.49 17.63 -13.59
CA THR A 466 -33.29 16.94 -12.56
C THR A 466 -32.57 16.92 -11.21
N PHE A 467 -31.26 16.70 -11.20
CA PHE A 467 -30.46 16.72 -9.98
C PHE A 467 -30.43 18.13 -9.37
N GLU A 468 -30.25 19.16 -10.20
CA GLU A 468 -30.26 20.55 -9.77
C GLU A 468 -31.60 20.95 -9.15
N ARG A 469 -32.72 20.65 -9.81
CA ARG A 469 -34.06 20.89 -9.25
C ARG A 469 -34.25 20.20 -7.90
N THR A 470 -33.85 18.93 -7.80
CA THR A 470 -33.92 18.16 -6.55
C THR A 470 -33.12 18.84 -5.44
N ALA A 471 -31.89 19.27 -5.73
CA ALA A 471 -31.02 19.92 -4.75
C ALA A 471 -31.54 21.30 -4.32
N GLN A 472 -32.04 22.10 -5.27
CA GLN A 472 -32.65 23.40 -4.95
C GLN A 472 -33.93 23.25 -4.12
N ASP A 473 -34.76 22.24 -4.40
CA ASP A 473 -35.94 21.92 -3.58
C ASP A 473 -35.57 21.49 -2.17
N ALA A 474 -34.50 20.69 -2.02
CA ALA A 474 -33.97 20.31 -0.72
C ALA A 474 -33.50 21.52 0.08
N VAL A 475 -32.73 22.44 -0.54
CA VAL A 475 -32.26 23.68 0.08
C VAL A 475 -33.45 24.53 0.55
N ARG A 476 -34.40 24.83 -0.35
CA ARG A 476 -35.56 25.67 -0.03
C ARG A 476 -36.38 25.10 1.13
N LEU A 477 -36.65 23.80 1.10
CA LEU A 477 -37.44 23.15 2.15
C LEU A 477 -36.71 23.13 3.49
N ALA A 478 -35.42 22.75 3.50
CA ALA A 478 -34.63 22.67 4.72
C ALA A 478 -34.45 24.06 5.36
N GLU A 479 -34.20 25.10 4.57
CA GLU A 479 -34.05 26.47 5.06
C GLU A 479 -35.36 27.02 5.66
N ALA A 480 -36.49 26.81 4.98
CA ALA A 480 -37.79 27.22 5.48
C ALA A 480 -38.12 26.52 6.82
N LYS A 481 -37.95 25.20 6.87
CA LYS A 481 -38.19 24.41 8.08
C LYS A 481 -37.27 24.81 9.24
N LEU A 482 -36.00 25.08 8.96
CA LEU A 482 -35.06 25.54 9.96
C LEU A 482 -35.44 26.92 10.50
N ALA A 483 -35.81 27.86 9.61
CA ALA A 483 -36.22 29.20 10.01
C ALA A 483 -37.44 29.18 10.95
N ASP A 484 -38.44 28.36 10.62
CA ASP A 484 -39.62 28.15 11.47
C ASP A 484 -39.23 27.54 12.83
N ALA A 485 -38.36 26.52 12.81
CA ALA A 485 -37.87 25.85 14.00
C ALA A 485 -37.13 26.80 14.95
N GLU A 486 -36.21 27.61 14.42
CA GLU A 486 -35.43 28.57 15.20
C GLU A 486 -36.27 29.72 15.73
N LEU A 487 -37.27 30.17 14.95
CA LEU A 487 -38.22 31.19 15.40
C LEU A 487 -39.00 30.70 16.62
N LEU A 488 -39.57 29.49 16.55
CA LEU A 488 -40.30 28.89 17.68
C LEU A 488 -39.39 28.65 18.88
N LEU A 489 -38.16 28.18 18.67
CA LEU A 489 -37.18 28.00 19.75
C LEU A 489 -36.84 29.32 20.45
N ARG A 490 -36.65 30.41 19.70
CA ARG A 490 -36.37 31.74 20.27
C ARG A 490 -37.56 32.31 21.04
N GLN A 491 -38.78 32.03 20.61
CA GLN A 491 -39.98 32.40 21.34
C GLN A 491 -40.08 31.67 22.69
N GLN A 492 -39.72 30.38 22.73
CA GLN A 492 -39.71 29.57 23.95
C GLN A 492 -38.54 29.90 24.88
N HIS A 493 -37.37 30.15 24.30
CA HIS A 493 -36.12 30.40 25.00
C HIS A 493 -35.41 31.64 24.44
N PRO A 494 -35.72 32.84 24.95
CA PRO A 494 -35.04 34.07 24.57
C PRO A 494 -33.54 33.96 24.87
N GLY A 495 -32.70 33.89 23.83
CA GLY A 495 -31.24 33.71 23.93
C GLY A 495 -30.72 32.34 23.51
N VAL A 496 -31.58 31.44 23.00
CA VAL A 496 -31.11 30.18 22.39
C VAL A 496 -30.24 30.46 21.16
N ARG A 497 -29.10 29.76 21.08
CA ARG A 497 -28.22 29.81 19.90
C ARG A 497 -28.85 29.12 18.70
N THR A 498 -28.68 29.72 17.55
CA THR A 498 -29.05 29.25 16.20
C THR A 498 -27.91 28.54 15.50
N CYS A 499 -28.22 27.87 14.39
CA CYS A 499 -27.21 27.20 13.55
C CYS A 499 -26.18 28.20 12.97
N ALA A 500 -26.55 29.48 12.88
CA ALA A 500 -25.67 30.54 12.40
C ALA A 500 -24.64 31.00 13.43
N ASP A 501 -24.74 30.57 14.70
CA ASP A 501 -23.78 30.95 15.73
C ASP A 501 -22.42 30.27 15.51
N GLN A 502 -21.47 31.04 14.98
CA GLN A 502 -20.13 30.59 14.60
C GLN A 502 -19.03 31.03 15.58
N GLN A 503 -19.38 31.32 16.84
CA GLN A 503 -18.47 31.88 17.84
C GLN A 503 -17.13 31.11 17.97
N VAL A 504 -17.16 29.78 17.90
CA VAL A 504 -15.93 28.97 17.96
C VAL A 504 -15.10 29.15 16.69
N ALA A 505 -15.68 28.97 15.51
CA ALA A 505 -14.99 29.19 14.24
C ALA A 505 -14.38 30.61 14.12
N GLU A 506 -15.13 31.64 14.54
CA GLU A 506 -14.66 33.03 14.56
C GLU A 506 -13.47 33.22 15.50
N ARG A 507 -13.55 32.68 16.73
CA ARG A 507 -12.43 32.71 17.69
C ARG A 507 -11.21 31.98 17.15
N LEU A 508 -11.38 30.82 16.52
CA LEU A 508 -10.27 30.06 15.95
C LEU A 508 -9.59 30.82 14.80
N SER A 509 -10.37 31.39 13.89
CA SER A 509 -9.90 32.23 12.78
C SER A 509 -9.15 33.47 13.29
N GLN A 510 -9.71 34.14 14.29
CA GLN A 510 -9.06 35.29 14.92
C GLN A 510 -7.76 34.88 15.62
N GLY A 511 -7.75 33.74 16.32
CA GLY A 511 -6.55 33.19 16.96
C GLY A 511 -5.44 32.89 15.95
N VAL A 512 -5.76 32.40 14.75
CA VAL A 512 -4.76 32.20 13.68
C VAL A 512 -4.12 33.53 13.28
N LYS A 513 -4.91 34.59 13.11
CA LYS A 513 -4.40 35.93 12.76
C LYS A 513 -3.50 36.49 13.85
N GLU A 514 -3.95 36.42 15.10
CA GLU A 514 -3.21 36.94 16.25
C GLU A 514 -1.91 36.15 16.50
N ARG A 515 -1.92 34.82 16.39
CA ARG A 515 -0.69 33.99 16.45
C ARG A 515 0.30 34.35 15.35
N THR A 516 -0.19 34.48 14.11
CA THR A 516 0.65 34.84 12.97
C THR A 516 1.34 36.19 13.20
N GLN A 517 0.58 37.18 13.68
CA GLN A 517 1.12 38.49 14.02
C GLN A 517 2.12 38.42 15.18
N ALA A 518 1.83 37.64 16.23
CA ALA A 518 2.72 37.47 17.37
C ALA A 518 4.07 36.88 16.96
N LEU A 519 4.08 35.83 16.13
CA LEU A 519 5.30 35.21 15.60
C LEU A 519 6.09 36.15 14.70
N GLN A 520 5.40 36.98 13.90
CA GLN A 520 6.03 38.03 13.12
C GLN A 520 6.68 39.12 13.99
N GLN A 521 6.17 39.33 15.20
CA GLN A 521 6.71 40.30 16.16
C GLN A 521 7.63 39.65 17.21
N ALA A 522 8.02 38.38 17.03
CA ALA A 522 8.82 37.67 18.02
C ALA A 522 10.19 38.33 18.32
N SER A 523 10.82 38.96 17.32
CA SER A 523 12.11 39.65 17.49
C SER A 523 12.02 40.94 18.31
N SER A 524 10.84 41.59 18.35
CA SER A 524 10.61 42.79 19.18
C SER A 524 10.15 42.44 20.59
N ALA A 525 9.82 41.17 20.88
CA ALA A 525 9.20 40.73 22.13
C ALA A 525 10.13 40.69 23.37
N LYS A 526 11.37 41.18 23.30
CA LYS A 526 12.38 41.11 24.38
C LYS A 526 12.55 39.70 24.99
N LEU A 527 12.33 38.65 24.20
CA LEU A 527 12.51 37.27 24.64
C LEU A 527 14.00 36.88 24.60
N PRO A 528 14.47 36.00 25.50
CA PRO A 528 15.79 35.40 25.34
C PRO A 528 15.89 34.73 23.97
N LYS A 529 16.93 35.04 23.20
CA LYS A 529 17.15 34.48 21.84
C LYS A 529 16.89 32.97 21.73
N PRO A 530 17.42 32.09 22.60
CA PRO A 530 17.18 30.65 22.47
C PRO A 530 15.70 30.26 22.61
N VAL A 531 14.97 30.97 23.48
CA VAL A 531 13.53 30.74 23.68
C VAL A 531 12.73 31.20 22.47
N GLY A 532 13.06 32.37 21.92
CA GLY A 532 12.41 32.88 20.71
C GLY A 532 12.60 31.96 19.50
N THR A 533 13.82 31.46 19.28
CA THR A 533 14.11 30.48 18.21
C THR A 533 13.35 29.19 18.42
N LEU A 534 13.36 28.62 19.64
CA LEU A 534 12.66 27.38 19.95
C LEU A 534 11.14 27.50 19.73
N LEU A 535 10.52 28.62 20.12
CA LEU A 535 9.09 28.87 19.88
C LEU A 535 8.75 28.97 18.38
N LEU A 536 9.64 29.57 17.57
CA LEU A 536 9.47 29.62 16.11
C LEU A 536 9.63 28.22 15.48
N GLU A 537 10.57 27.41 15.95
CA GLU A 537 10.75 26.01 15.50
C GLU A 537 9.53 25.16 15.85
N LEU A 538 9.02 25.28 17.08
CA LEU A 538 7.78 24.64 17.52
C LEU A 538 6.59 25.06 16.68
N ALA A 539 6.42 26.36 16.42
CA ALA A 539 5.32 26.85 15.59
C ALA A 539 5.44 26.35 14.14
N ARG A 540 6.65 26.29 13.58
CA ARG A 540 6.90 25.73 12.23
C ARG A 540 6.52 24.25 12.16
N GLU A 541 6.88 23.48 13.17
CA GLU A 541 6.73 22.02 13.17
C GLU A 541 5.32 21.57 13.55
N ARG A 542 4.69 22.26 14.51
CA ARG A 542 3.51 21.76 15.22
C ARG A 542 2.30 22.70 15.26
N ASP A 543 2.33 23.92 14.69
CA ASP A 543 1.08 24.72 14.68
C ASP A 543 0.01 24.03 13.82
N PRO A 544 -1.25 23.93 14.30
CA PRO A 544 -2.34 23.32 13.54
C PRO A 544 -2.66 24.06 12.23
N SER A 545 -2.32 25.35 12.13
CA SER A 545 -2.52 26.15 10.92
C SER A 545 -1.29 26.11 10.00
N PRO A 546 -1.44 25.65 8.74
CA PRO A 546 -0.39 25.76 7.72
C PRO A 546 0.11 27.20 7.50
N GLU A 547 -0.77 28.19 7.65
CA GLU A 547 -0.43 29.60 7.47
C GLU A 547 0.53 30.08 8.57
N VAL A 548 0.28 29.67 9.82
CA VAL A 548 1.16 29.96 10.96
C VAL A 548 2.50 29.25 10.81
N ARG A 549 2.49 27.98 10.40
CA ARG A 549 3.72 27.21 10.10
C ARG A 549 4.58 27.91 9.04
N ALA A 550 3.95 28.41 7.97
CA ALA A 550 4.64 29.15 6.92
C ALA A 550 5.23 30.46 7.44
N ALA A 551 4.48 31.23 8.24
CA ALA A 551 4.97 32.46 8.84
C ALA A 551 6.18 32.23 9.77
N ALA A 552 6.14 31.17 10.59
CA ALA A 552 7.26 30.77 11.44
C ALA A 552 8.49 30.36 10.61
N ALA A 553 8.30 29.58 9.55
CA ALA A 553 9.36 29.18 8.63
C ALA A 553 10.05 30.38 7.97
N SER A 554 9.27 31.34 7.46
CA SER A 554 9.82 32.57 6.87
C SER A 554 10.64 33.39 7.87
N ARG A 555 10.23 33.42 9.14
CA ARG A 555 10.96 34.15 10.20
C ARG A 555 12.25 33.47 10.60
N LEU A 556 12.27 32.14 10.67
CA LEU A 556 13.51 31.39 10.89
C LEU A 556 14.49 31.61 9.74
N ALA A 557 14.03 31.53 8.48
CA ALA A 557 14.88 31.75 7.30
C ALA A 557 15.51 33.16 7.29
N GLY A 558 14.73 34.21 7.61
CA GLY A 558 15.22 35.59 7.68
C GLY A 558 16.11 35.92 8.89
N SER A 559 16.27 34.99 9.84
CA SER A 559 17.16 35.16 11.01
C SER A 559 18.57 34.59 10.80
N THR A 560 18.79 33.86 9.70
CA THR A 560 20.10 33.38 9.26
C THR A 560 20.84 34.53 8.56
N PRO A 561 22.03 34.97 9.03
CA PRO A 561 22.81 35.95 8.28
C PRO A 561 23.35 35.32 6.98
N PRO A 562 23.61 36.12 5.93
CA PRO A 562 24.27 35.67 4.70
C PRO A 562 25.68 35.14 4.94
#